data_AF-A0A8S4AZG1-F1
#
_entry.id   AF-A0A8S4AZG1-F1
#
_cell.length_a   1.000
_cell.length_b   1.000
_cell.length_c   1.000
_cell.angle_alpha   90.00
_cell.angle_beta   90.00
_cell.angle_gamma   90.00
#
_symmetry.space_group_name_H-M   'P 1'
#
loop_
_entity.id
_entity.type
_entity.pdbx_description
1 polymer ?
#
loop_
_entity_poly.entity_id
_entity_poly.type
_entity_poly.pdbx_seq_one_letter_code
_entity_poly.pdbx_strand_id
1 'polypeptide(L)'
;MQAVLSSDYSFAQFRFLQRLLLVHGRWSYLRMCKFLRYFFYKNFTFTFVHFWFAFFCGFSAQTVYDEWFITLYNLVYTALPVLGMSLFDQDVNDAWSFQHPQLYVPGQLNLYFSKKAFFKCALHSGYSSLVLFFIPYAALSDSVRDDGKDVADYQ
;
A
#
# COMPACT_ATOMS: atom_id res chain seq x y z
N MET A 1 -30.10 -12.88 -25.98
CA MET A 1 -29.49 -11.82 -25.13
C MET A 1 -29.47 -12.15 -23.65
N GLN A 2 -30.26 -13.11 -23.13
CA GLN A 2 -30.27 -13.44 -21.70
C GLN A 2 -28.87 -13.69 -21.10
N ALA A 3 -28.00 -14.44 -21.79
CA ALA A 3 -26.63 -14.69 -21.34
C ALA A 3 -25.72 -13.43 -21.30
N VAL A 4 -25.99 -12.43 -22.15
CA VAL A 4 -25.24 -11.17 -22.21
C VAL A 4 -25.61 -10.26 -21.04
N LEU A 5 -26.89 -10.24 -20.67
CA LEU A 5 -27.40 -9.46 -19.55
C LEU A 5 -27.03 -10.07 -18.19
N SER A 6 -26.67 -11.36 -18.16
CA SER A 6 -26.22 -12.07 -16.95
C SER A 6 -24.70 -12.23 -16.85
N SER A 7 -23.91 -11.67 -17.77
CA SER A 7 -22.45 -11.80 -17.81
C SER A 7 -21.73 -10.52 -17.40
N ASP A 8 -20.64 -10.62 -16.63
CA ASP A 8 -19.80 -9.47 -16.24
C ASP A 8 -19.15 -8.76 -17.43
N TYR A 9 -18.87 -9.50 -18.52
CA TYR A 9 -18.29 -8.98 -19.75
C TYR A 9 -19.01 -9.56 -20.97
N SER A 10 -19.36 -8.70 -21.92
CA SER A 10 -19.98 -9.08 -23.18
C SER A 10 -19.10 -8.68 -24.37
N PHE A 11 -18.87 -9.60 -25.31
CA PHE A 11 -18.07 -9.36 -26.50
C PHE A 11 -18.69 -10.05 -27.73
N ALA A 12 -18.50 -9.44 -28.90
CA ALA A 12 -19.10 -9.91 -30.16
C ALA A 12 -18.44 -11.17 -30.74
N GLN A 13 -17.16 -11.43 -30.45
CA GLN A 13 -16.39 -12.54 -30.99
C GLN A 13 -15.46 -13.14 -29.93
N PHE A 14 -15.26 -14.46 -29.97
CA PHE A 14 -14.42 -15.18 -29.01
C PHE A 14 -12.94 -14.73 -29.04
N ARG A 15 -12.43 -14.27 -30.20
CA ARG A 15 -11.05 -13.78 -30.33
C ARG A 15 -10.68 -12.65 -29.36
N PHE A 16 -11.66 -11.87 -28.91
CA PHE A 16 -11.43 -10.76 -27.97
C PHE A 16 -11.15 -11.24 -26.54
N LEU A 17 -11.55 -12.47 -26.19
CA LEU A 17 -11.31 -13.06 -24.87
C LEU A 17 -9.80 -13.18 -24.60
N GLN A 18 -9.01 -13.53 -25.61
CA GLN A 18 -7.56 -13.67 -25.47
C GLN A 18 -6.90 -12.34 -25.05
N ARG A 19 -7.27 -11.22 -25.69
CA ARG A 19 -6.74 -9.89 -25.34
C ARG A 19 -7.27 -9.41 -23.99
N LEU A 20 -8.52 -9.74 -23.66
CA LEU A 20 -9.11 -9.39 -22.36
C LEU A 20 -8.33 -10.06 -21.22
N LEU A 21 -8.10 -11.38 -21.30
CA LEU A 21 -7.41 -12.12 -20.24
C LEU A 21 -5.92 -11.77 -20.15
N LEU A 22 -5.19 -11.87 -21.27
CA LEU A 22 -3.72 -11.77 -21.26
C LEU A 22 -3.22 -10.34 -21.03
N VAL A 23 -3.95 -9.33 -21.50
CA VAL A 23 -3.55 -7.92 -21.32
C VAL A 23 -4.27 -7.33 -20.12
N HIS A 24 -5.60 -7.20 -20.20
CA HIS A 24 -6.37 -6.48 -19.18
C HIS A 24 -6.45 -7.24 -17.86
N GLY A 25 -6.63 -8.56 -17.91
CA GLY A 25 -6.67 -9.42 -16.73
C GLY A 25 -5.35 -9.41 -15.96
N ARG A 26 -4.22 -9.59 -16.67
CA ARG A 26 -2.87 -9.51 -16.07
C ARG A 26 -2.61 -8.13 -15.45
N TRP A 27 -2.85 -7.05 -16.19
CA TRP A 27 -2.64 -5.69 -15.71
C TRP A 27 -3.48 -5.38 -14.48
N SER A 28 -4.78 -5.69 -14.52
CA SER A 28 -5.69 -5.50 -13.39
C SER A 28 -5.23 -6.26 -12.15
N TYR A 29 -4.84 -7.53 -12.32
CA TYR A 29 -4.33 -8.35 -11.23
C TYR A 29 -3.05 -7.79 -10.61
N LEU A 30 -2.06 -7.41 -11.42
CA LEU A 30 -0.79 -6.86 -10.93
C LEU A 30 -0.97 -5.50 -10.25
N ARG A 31 -1.77 -4.61 -10.83
CA ARG A 31 -2.12 -3.31 -10.25
C ARG A 31 -2.79 -3.50 -8.89
N MET A 32 -3.75 -4.40 -8.79
CA MET A 32 -4.44 -4.71 -7.53
C MET A 32 -3.47 -5.31 -6.49
N CYS A 33 -2.56 -6.19 -6.88
CA CYS A 33 -1.56 -6.75 -5.96
C CYS A 33 -0.61 -5.66 -5.42
N LYS A 34 -0.11 -4.76 -6.29
CA LYS A 34 0.76 -3.65 -5.89
C LYS A 34 0.01 -2.65 -5.01
N PHE A 35 -1.22 -2.31 -5.38
CA PHE A 35 -2.15 -1.49 -4.60
C PHE A 35 -2.30 -2.04 -3.19
N LEU A 36 -2.72 -3.31 -3.05
CA LEU A 36 -2.95 -3.94 -1.76
C LEU A 36 -1.67 -4.00 -0.92
N ARG A 37 -0.53 -4.34 -1.54
CA ARG A 37 0.76 -4.41 -0.83
C ARG A 37 1.14 -3.05 -0.25
N TYR A 38 1.03 -1.99 -1.04
CA TYR A 38 1.34 -0.64 -0.58
C TYR A 38 0.32 -0.15 0.46
N PHE A 39 -0.96 -0.45 0.24
CA PHE A 39 -2.05 -0.11 1.17
C PHE A 39 -1.83 -0.75 2.55
N PHE A 40 -1.50 -2.04 2.62
CA PHE A 40 -1.19 -2.69 3.89
C PHE A 40 0.08 -2.11 4.52
N TYR A 41 1.13 -1.90 3.73
CA TYR A 41 2.39 -1.34 4.22
C TYR A 41 2.19 0.02 4.90
N LYS A 42 1.55 0.97 4.21
CA LYS A 42 1.35 2.33 4.74
C LYS A 42 0.51 2.36 6.01
N ASN A 43 -0.51 1.50 6.09
CA ASN A 43 -1.44 1.49 7.22
C ASN A 43 -0.78 0.81 8.42
N PHE A 44 -0.11 -0.33 8.23
CA PHE A 44 0.60 -0.99 9.32
C PHE A 44 1.73 -0.14 9.86
N THR A 45 2.55 0.48 9.01
CA THR A 45 3.61 1.36 9.49
C THR A 45 3.04 2.51 10.32
N PHE A 46 1.96 3.14 9.87
CA PHE A 46 1.32 4.24 10.59
C PHE A 46 0.69 3.82 11.92
N THR A 47 -0.03 2.70 11.96
CA THR A 47 -0.62 2.17 13.18
C THR A 47 0.44 1.70 14.17
N PHE A 48 1.52 1.06 13.69
CA PHE A 48 2.57 0.59 14.58
C PHE A 48 3.32 1.72 15.28
N VAL A 49 3.50 2.89 14.64
CA VAL A 49 4.07 4.07 15.33
C VAL A 49 3.28 4.43 16.58
N HIS A 50 1.94 4.45 16.50
CA HIS A 50 1.08 4.71 17.65
C HIS A 50 1.14 3.58 18.68
N PHE A 51 1.24 2.33 18.22
CA PHE A 51 1.41 1.18 19.09
C PHE A 51 2.71 1.27 19.92
N TRP A 52 3.83 1.68 19.31
CA TRP A 52 5.09 1.89 20.03
C TRP A 52 4.96 3.01 21.06
N PHE A 53 4.35 4.13 20.68
CA PHE A 53 4.11 5.25 21.58
C PHE A 53 3.23 4.90 22.77
N ALA A 54 2.22 4.04 22.60
CA ALA A 54 1.32 3.62 23.66
C ALA A 54 2.06 3.01 24.87
N PHE A 55 3.20 2.35 24.67
CA PHE A 55 4.04 1.84 25.76
C PHE A 55 4.66 2.96 26.61
N PHE A 56 5.00 4.10 26.01
CA PHE A 56 5.59 5.24 26.72
C PHE A 56 4.52 6.06 27.45
N CYS A 57 3.29 6.13 26.94
CA CYS A 57 2.19 6.87 27.55
C CYS A 57 1.30 6.04 28.49
N GLY A 58 1.73 4.83 28.87
CA GLY A 58 0.99 3.95 29.77
C GLY A 58 -0.40 3.54 29.23
N PHE A 59 -0.56 3.44 27.92
CA PHE A 59 -1.83 3.13 27.24
C PHE A 59 -2.98 4.13 27.50
N SER A 60 -2.66 5.39 27.80
CA SER A 60 -3.64 6.49 27.95
C SER A 60 -4.39 6.90 26.67
N ALA A 61 -4.16 6.20 25.55
CA ALA A 61 -4.76 6.44 24.23
C ALA A 61 -4.47 7.81 23.59
N GLN A 62 -3.40 8.49 24.03
CA GLN A 62 -2.93 9.72 23.41
C GLN A 62 -2.35 9.45 22.00
N THR A 63 -2.63 10.33 21.05
CA THR A 63 -2.11 10.24 19.68
C THR A 63 -0.74 10.92 19.58
N VAL A 64 0.16 10.35 18.78
CA VAL A 64 1.48 10.95 18.48
C VAL A 64 1.33 12.14 17.54
N TYR A 65 0.41 12.01 16.59
CA TYR A 65 0.14 13.02 15.57
C TYR A 65 -1.18 13.71 15.86
N ASP A 66 -1.27 14.97 15.43
CA ASP A 66 -2.51 15.73 15.45
C ASP A 66 -3.56 15.13 14.49
N GLU A 67 -4.84 15.27 14.85
CA GLU A 67 -5.97 14.62 14.19
C GLU A 67 -6.02 14.95 12.69
N TRP A 68 -5.75 16.21 12.32
CA TRP A 68 -5.68 16.64 10.93
C TRP A 68 -4.60 15.91 10.13
N PHE A 69 -3.43 15.65 10.74
CA PHE A 69 -2.37 14.89 10.09
C PHE A 69 -2.77 13.43 9.88
N ILE A 70 -3.47 12.82 10.84
CA ILE A 70 -3.98 11.46 10.71
C ILE A 70 -4.94 11.36 9.52
N THR A 71 -5.87 12.31 9.38
CA THR A 71 -6.83 12.35 8.27
C THR A 71 -6.14 12.61 6.93
N LEU A 72 -5.27 13.62 6.86
CA LEU A 72 -4.58 14.00 5.62
C LEU A 72 -3.59 12.93 5.14
N TYR A 73 -2.95 12.20 6.06
CA TYR A 73 -2.06 11.08 5.73
C TYR A 73 -2.81 10.03 4.89
N ASN A 74 -3.99 9.61 5.33
CA ASN A 74 -4.77 8.60 4.63
C ASN A 74 -5.41 9.10 3.34
N LEU A 75 -5.96 10.32 3.36
CA LEU A 75 -6.76 10.85 2.26
C LEU A 75 -5.93 11.46 1.13
N VAL A 76 -4.93 12.28 1.46
CA VAL A 76 -4.22 13.09 0.47
C VAL A 76 -2.85 12.48 0.20
N TYR A 77 -2.04 12.37 1.25
CA TYR A 77 -0.62 12.06 1.08
C TYR A 77 -0.36 10.64 0.60
N THR A 78 -1.19 9.67 0.99
CA THR A 78 -0.95 8.27 0.63
C THR A 78 -1.96 7.68 -0.33
N ALA A 79 -3.17 8.23 -0.47
CA ALA A 79 -4.12 7.72 -1.47
C ALA A 79 -3.75 8.16 -2.88
N LEU A 80 -3.33 9.42 -3.09
CA LEU A 80 -3.00 9.93 -4.41
C LEU A 80 -1.83 9.18 -5.08
N PRO A 81 -0.69 8.93 -4.40
CA PRO A 81 0.41 8.16 -5.01
C PRO A 81 0.02 6.71 -5.30
N VAL A 82 -0.82 6.12 -4.43
CA VAL A 82 -1.32 4.76 -4.62
C VAL A 82 -2.25 4.67 -5.81
N LEU A 83 -3.16 5.62 -5.98
CA LEU A 83 -4.04 5.71 -7.14
C LEU A 83 -3.25 5.97 -8.42
N GLY A 84 -2.29 6.89 -8.38
CA GLY A 84 -1.41 7.16 -9.53
C GLY A 84 -0.64 5.92 -9.97
N MET A 85 0.01 5.23 -9.03
CA MET A 85 0.67 3.95 -9.32
C MET A 85 -0.34 2.92 -9.86
N SER A 86 -1.51 2.78 -9.25
CA SER A 86 -2.46 1.73 -9.63
C SER A 86 -3.11 1.95 -11.00
N LEU A 87 -3.28 3.22 -11.43
CA LEU A 87 -3.93 3.54 -12.70
C LEU A 87 -2.94 3.55 -13.87
N PHE A 88 -1.75 4.12 -13.66
CA PHE A 88 -0.80 4.36 -14.74
C PHE A 88 0.28 3.28 -14.88
N ASP A 89 0.46 2.42 -13.89
CA ASP A 89 1.47 1.37 -13.95
C ASP A 89 1.14 0.31 -15.01
N GLN A 90 2.10 0.14 -15.91
CA GLN A 90 2.12 -0.89 -16.95
C GLN A 90 3.44 -1.61 -16.82
N ASP A 91 3.38 -2.88 -16.46
CA ASP A 91 4.58 -3.72 -16.32
C ASP A 91 5.20 -4.04 -17.68
N VAL A 92 4.36 -4.35 -18.67
CA VAL A 92 4.74 -4.77 -20.02
C VAL A 92 3.72 -4.21 -21.00
N ASN A 93 4.20 -3.79 -22.19
CA ASN A 93 3.35 -3.27 -23.25
C ASN A 93 2.38 -4.35 -23.78
N ASP A 94 1.25 -3.95 -24.34
CA ASP A 94 0.17 -4.85 -24.74
C ASP A 94 0.61 -5.89 -25.79
N ALA A 95 1.41 -5.48 -26.77
CA ALA A 95 1.97 -6.35 -27.80
C ALA A 95 2.85 -7.46 -27.20
N TRP A 96 3.71 -7.12 -26.24
CA TRP A 96 4.59 -8.07 -25.57
C TRP A 96 3.81 -9.02 -24.66
N SER A 97 2.78 -8.53 -23.96
CA SER A 97 1.90 -9.37 -23.15
C SER A 97 1.13 -10.39 -24.00
N PHE A 98 0.79 -10.02 -25.24
CA PHE A 98 0.12 -10.91 -26.18
C PHE A 98 1.07 -11.96 -26.79
N GLN A 99 2.32 -11.57 -27.10
CA GLN A 99 3.34 -12.47 -27.65
C GLN A 99 3.83 -13.51 -26.64
N HIS A 100 3.83 -13.18 -25.33
CA HIS A 100 4.32 -14.06 -24.26
C HIS A 100 3.22 -14.42 -23.26
N PRO A 101 2.29 -15.34 -23.60
CA PRO A 101 1.18 -15.74 -22.73
C PRO A 101 1.66 -16.42 -21.42
N GLN A 102 2.90 -16.93 -21.39
CA GLN A 102 3.52 -17.52 -20.20
C GLN A 102 3.60 -16.54 -19.02
N LEU A 103 3.62 -15.23 -19.30
CA LEU A 103 3.56 -14.19 -18.28
C LEU A 103 2.26 -14.26 -17.47
N TYR A 104 1.17 -14.85 -17.97
CA TYR A 104 -0.07 -14.94 -17.21
C TYR A 104 -0.03 -15.95 -16.04
N VAL A 105 0.84 -16.97 -16.13
CA VAL A 105 0.87 -18.12 -15.20
C VAL A 105 1.12 -17.74 -13.73
N PRO A 106 2.07 -16.84 -13.40
CA PRO A 106 2.28 -16.38 -12.02
C PRO A 106 1.04 -15.77 -11.35
N GLY A 107 0.15 -15.15 -12.13
CA GLY A 107 -1.13 -14.62 -11.63
C GLY A 107 -2.09 -15.74 -11.24
N GLN A 108 -2.17 -16.80 -12.05
CA GLN A 108 -3.00 -17.98 -11.76
C GLN A 108 -2.56 -18.72 -10.50
N LEU A 109 -1.24 -18.77 -10.26
CA LEU A 109 -0.65 -19.38 -9.06
C LEU A 109 -0.70 -18.49 -7.82
N ASN A 110 -1.32 -17.31 -7.89
CA ASN A 110 -1.44 -16.34 -6.79
C ASN A 110 -0.10 -16.00 -6.11
N LEU A 111 0.99 -15.95 -6.88
CA LEU A 111 2.33 -15.75 -6.32
C LEU A 111 2.53 -14.34 -5.76
N TYR A 112 1.85 -13.34 -6.33
CA TYR A 112 2.00 -11.94 -5.95
C TYR A 112 1.18 -11.55 -4.71
N PHE A 113 0.03 -12.19 -4.49
CA PHE A 113 -0.82 -11.97 -3.33
C PHE A 113 -1.02 -13.28 -2.56
N SER A 114 0.02 -13.68 -1.82
CA SER A 114 0.01 -14.85 -0.95
C SER A 114 0.11 -14.44 0.52
N LYS A 115 -0.34 -15.30 1.44
CA LYS A 115 -0.16 -15.11 2.90
C LYS A 115 1.31 -14.81 3.25
N LYS A 116 2.25 -15.45 2.56
CA LYS A 116 3.69 -15.18 2.72
C LYS A 116 4.06 -13.73 2.37
N ALA A 117 3.50 -13.19 1.29
CA ALA A 117 3.73 -11.80 0.89
C ALA A 117 3.13 -10.82 1.90
N PHE A 118 1.97 -11.14 2.47
CA PHE A 118 1.36 -10.37 3.54
C PHE A 118 2.23 -10.32 4.80
N PHE A 119 2.70 -11.48 5.30
CA PHE A 119 3.58 -11.51 6.47
C PHE A 119 4.91 -10.78 6.24
N LYS A 120 5.51 -10.92 5.04
CA LYS A 120 6.68 -10.13 4.65
C LYS A 120 6.40 -8.63 4.69
N CYS A 121 5.24 -8.21 4.20
CA CYS A 121 4.80 -6.82 4.24
C CYS A 121 4.64 -6.33 5.69
N ALA A 122 3.97 -7.11 6.55
CA ALA A 122 3.78 -6.77 7.96
C ALA A 122 5.12 -6.63 8.72
N LEU A 123 6.06 -7.57 8.52
CA LEU A 123 7.40 -7.49 9.13
C LEU A 123 8.17 -6.26 8.63
N HIS A 124 8.15 -5.99 7.33
CA HIS A 124 8.79 -4.81 6.76
C HIS A 124 8.17 -3.50 7.29
N SER A 125 6.84 -3.48 7.48
CA SER A 125 6.11 -2.35 8.05
C SER A 125 6.49 -2.12 9.51
N GLY A 126 6.58 -3.20 10.29
CA GLY A 126 7.04 -3.18 11.68
C GLY A 126 8.44 -2.62 11.80
N TYR A 127 9.40 -3.13 11.03
CA TYR A 127 10.77 -2.60 10.99
C TYR A 127 10.80 -1.11 10.64
N SER A 128 10.09 -0.71 9.59
CA SER A 128 10.05 0.69 9.16
C SER A 128 9.41 1.61 10.22
N SER A 129 8.36 1.14 10.90
CA SER A 129 7.72 1.89 11.99
C SER A 129 8.61 2.08 13.21
N LEU A 130 9.45 1.08 13.53
CA LEU A 130 10.43 1.19 14.61
C LEU A 130 11.43 2.29 14.30
N VAL A 131 11.99 2.28 13.08
CA VAL A 131 12.92 3.32 12.62
C VAL A 131 12.27 4.70 12.66
N LEU A 132 11.03 4.82 12.17
CA LEU A 132 10.29 6.09 12.15
C LEU A 132 9.94 6.63 13.54
N PHE A 133 9.80 5.76 14.55
CA PHE A 133 9.51 6.18 15.92
C PHE A 133 10.79 6.46 16.72
N PHE A 134 11.74 5.53 16.72
CA PHE A 134 12.93 5.60 17.58
C PHE A 134 13.94 6.65 17.12
N ILE A 135 14.10 6.92 15.82
CA ILE A 135 15.06 7.94 15.36
C ILE A 135 14.63 9.34 15.81
N PRO A 136 13.39 9.81 15.54
CA PRO A 136 12.96 11.11 16.03
C PRO A 136 12.91 11.18 17.56
N TYR A 137 12.51 10.09 18.22
CA TYR A 137 12.50 10.04 19.69
C TYR A 137 13.90 10.23 20.27
N ALA A 138 14.90 9.52 19.75
CA ALA A 138 16.29 9.68 20.19
C ALA A 138 16.84 11.08 19.88
N ALA A 139 16.54 11.62 18.69
CA ALA A 139 16.95 12.96 18.31
C ALA A 139 16.35 14.03 19.24
N LEU A 140 15.06 13.91 19.59
CA LEU A 140 14.38 14.84 20.49
C LEU A 140 14.88 14.73 21.94
N SER A 141 15.29 13.54 22.38
CA SER A 141 15.85 13.36 23.74
C SER A 141 17.22 13.99 23.94
N ASP A 142 17.99 14.18 22.86
CA ASP A 142 19.35 14.76 22.89
C ASP A 142 19.37 16.21 22.39
N SER A 143 18.27 16.70 21.79
CA SER A 143 18.19 18.05 21.24
C SER A 143 17.68 19.07 22.26
N VAL A 144 18.57 19.96 22.72
CA VAL A 144 18.22 21.21 23.40
C VAL A 144 18.09 22.30 22.33
N ARG A 145 17.00 23.07 22.32
CA ARG A 145 16.84 24.21 21.40
C ARG A 145 17.91 25.25 21.72
N ASP A 146 18.39 25.98 20.70
CA ASP A 146 19.43 27.02 20.87
C ASP A 146 19.03 28.12 21.87
N ASP A 147 17.73 28.28 22.14
CA ASP A 147 17.13 29.16 23.16
C ASP A 147 17.11 28.58 24.60
N GLY A 148 17.70 27.40 24.83
CA GLY A 148 17.72 26.72 26.14
C GLY A 148 16.38 26.18 26.63
N LYS A 149 15.34 26.22 25.79
CA LYS A 149 14.02 25.61 26.06
C LYS A 149 13.92 24.22 25.47
N ASP A 150 13.17 23.35 26.14
CA ASP A 150 12.90 22.02 25.62
C ASP A 150 12.08 22.09 24.32
N VAL A 151 12.46 21.28 23.33
CA VAL A 151 11.74 21.18 22.05
C VAL A 151 10.38 20.51 22.26
N ALA A 152 10.22 19.79 23.37
CA ALA A 152 9.02 19.07 23.77
C ALA A 152 7.95 19.93 24.47
N ASP A 153 8.17 21.24 24.65
CA ASP A 153 7.13 22.17 25.13
C ASP A 153 6.06 22.38 24.04
N TYR A 154 5.23 21.35 23.84
CA TYR A 154 3.93 21.45 23.20
C TYR A 154 2.89 21.67 24.31
N GLN A 155 2.74 22.93 24.73
CA GLN A 155 1.47 23.40 25.29
C GLN A 155 0.47 23.65 24.16
#